data_AF-A0A554W7B8-F1
#
_entry.id   AF-A0A554W7B8-F1
#
_cell.length_a   1.000
_cell.length_b   1.000
_cell.length_c   1.000
_cell.angle_alpha   90.00
_cell.angle_beta   90.00
_cell.angle_gamma   90.00
#
_symmetry.space_group_name_H-M   'P 1'
#
loop_
_entity.id
_entity.type
_entity.pdbx_description
1 polymer ?
#
loop_
_entity_poly.entity_id
_entity_poly.type
_entity_poly.pdbx_seq_one_letter_code
_entity_poly.pdbx_strand_id
1 'polypeptide(L)' 'MVDKVMTLPRDKLGPAFGRLEADTMLQVERCLALFLGIAR' A
#
# COMPACT_ATOMS: atom_id res chain seq x y z
N MET A 1 0.36 7.63 0.33
CA MET A 1 0.91 7.92 1.67
C MET A 1 0.92 6.61 2.45
N VAL A 2 2.10 6.09 2.82
CA VAL A 2 2.22 4.81 3.56
C VAL A 2 1.94 4.97 5.06
N ASP A 3 1.96 6.21 5.56
CA ASP A 3 1.68 6.61 6.93
C ASP A 3 0.18 6.59 7.30
N LYS A 4 -0.70 6.34 6.32
CA LYS A 4 -2.17 6.36 6.50
C LYS A 4 -2.82 5.07 5.99
N VAL A 5 -2.15 3.95 6.18
CA VAL A 5 -2.70 2.63 5.83
C VAL A 5 -3.79 2.23 6.82
N MET A 6 -4.90 1.69 6.30
CA MET A 6 -6.00 1.16 7.11
C MET A 6 -6.67 -0.01 6.40
N THR A 7 -7.23 -0.94 7.18
CA THR A 7 -8.06 -2.03 6.65
C THR A 7 -9.50 -1.57 6.54
N LEU A 8 -10.12 -1.77 5.37
CA LEU A 8 -11.51 -1.40 5.11
C LEU A 8 -12.32 -2.60 4.61
N PRO A 9 -13.61 -2.70 4.96
CA PRO A 9 -14.56 -3.62 4.32
C PRO A 9 -14.62 -3.42 2.79
N ARG A 10 -14.75 -4.52 2.03
CA ARG A 10 -14.71 -4.50 0.56
C ARG A 10 -15.89 -3.77 -0.08
N ASP A 11 -17.05 -3.78 0.57
CA ASP A 11 -18.25 -3.04 0.18
C ASP A 11 -18.08 -1.51 0.27
N LYS A 12 -17.09 -1.03 1.03
CA LYS A 12 -16.72 0.40 1.06
C LYS A 12 -15.76 0.81 -0.08
N LEU A 13 -15.32 -0.13 -0.92
CA LEU A 13 -14.45 0.17 -2.05
C LEU A 13 -15.27 0.51 -3.30
N GLY A 14 -14.83 1.54 -4.03
CA GLY A 14 -15.36 1.86 -5.36
C GLY A 14 -14.80 0.95 -6.47
N PRO A 15 -15.15 1.21 -7.73
CA PRO A 15 -14.54 0.53 -8.88
C PRO A 15 -13.01 0.67 -8.90
N ALA A 16 -12.32 -0.28 -9.52
CA ALA A 16 -10.88 -0.17 -9.74
C ALA A 16 -10.57 1.04 -10.65
N PHE A 17 -9.62 1.87 -10.23
CA PHE A 17 -9.25 3.11 -10.94
C PHE A 17 -7.93 3.01 -11.71
N GLY A 18 -7.25 1.87 -11.66
CA GLY A 18 -5.98 1.66 -12.33
C GLY A 18 -5.22 0.46 -11.77
N ARG A 19 -3.97 0.31 -12.21
CA ARG A 19 -3.04 -0.71 -11.73
C ARG A 19 -1.64 -0.09 -11.65
N LEU A 20 -0.89 -0.46 -10.63
CA LEU A 20 0.49 -0.05 -10.48
C LEU A 20 1.42 -1.08 -11.11
N GLU A 21 2.50 -0.57 -11.71
CA GLU A 21 3.60 -1.40 -12.22
C GLU A 21 4.38 -2.04 -11.07
N ALA A 22 5.01 -3.19 -11.36
CA ALA A 22 5.71 -3.99 -10.36
C ALA A 22 6.82 -3.21 -9.63
N ASP A 23 7.60 -2.39 -10.36
CA ASP A 23 8.67 -1.58 -9.76
C ASP A 23 8.13 -0.55 -8.77
N THR A 24 6.95 0.00 -9.04
CA THR A 24 6.29 0.94 -8.12
C THR A 24 5.80 0.21 -6.87
N MET A 25 5.25 -1.00 -7.03
CA MET A 25 4.83 -1.84 -5.90
C MET A 25 6.02 -2.21 -5.00
N LEU A 26 7.19 -2.49 -5.57
CA LEU A 26 8.40 -2.77 -4.80
C LEU A 26 8.83 -1.57 -3.92
N GLN A 27 8.69 -0.34 -4.43
CA GLN A 27 8.95 0.86 -3.63
C GLN A 27 7.95 0.99 -2.48
N VAL A 28 6.66 0.74 -2.73
CA VAL A 28 5.61 0.76 -1.69
C VAL A 28 5.89 -0.25 -0.59
N GLU A 29 6.28 -1.48 -0.94
CA GLU A 29 6.63 -2.54 0.02
C GLU A 29 7.80 -2.15 0.93
N ARG A 30 8.88 -1.58 0.35
CA ARG A 30 10.04 -1.12 1.13
C ARG A 30 9.65 0.01 2.09
N CYS A 31 8.89 0.99 1.62
CA CYS A 31 8.40 2.08 2.47
C CYS A 31 7.50 1.55 3.60
N LEU A 32 6.64 0.58 3.31
CA LEU A 32 5.77 -0.03 4.29
C LEU A 32 6.55 -0.85 5.33
N ALA A 33 7.57 -1.60 4.90
CA ALA A 33 8.43 -2.35 5.80
C ALA A 33 9.19 -1.45 6.79
N LEU A 34 9.65 -0.27 6.33
CA LEU A 34 10.24 0.75 7.21
C LEU A 34 9.19 1.36 8.16
N PHE A 35 8.01 1.74 7.63
CA PHE A 35 6.96 2.36 8.44
C PHE A 35 6.45 1.43 9.56
N LEU A 36 6.33 0.13 9.26
CA LEU A 36 5.92 -0.88 10.23
C LEU A 36 7.06 -1.38 11.14
N GLY A 37 8.30 -0.91 10.93
CA GLY A 37 9.47 -1.34 11.70
C GLY A 37 9.91 -2.79 11.45
N ILE A 38 9.54 -3.37 10.31
CA ILE A 38 9.90 -4.74 9.90
C ILE A 38 11.33 -4.76 9.33
N ALA A 39 11.72 -3.73 8.60
CA ALA A 39 13.07 -3.55 8.06
C ALA A 39 13.79 -2.39 8.79
N ARG A 40 15.13 -2.41 8.77
CA ARG A 40 16.00 -1.33 9.26
C ARG A 40 16.67 -0.61 8.11
#